data_AF-A0A3B8MRL3-F1
#
_entry.id   AF-A0A3B8MRL3-F1
#
_cell.length_a   1.000
_cell.length_b   1.000
_cell.length_c   1.000
_cell.angle_alpha   90.00
_cell.angle_beta   90.00
_cell.angle_gamma   90.00
#
_symmetry.space_group_name_H-M   'P 1'
#
loop_
_entity.id
_entity.type
_entity.pdbx_description
1 polymer ?
#
loop_
_entity_poly.entity_id
_entity_poly.type
_entity_poly.pdbx_seq_one_letter_code
_entity_poly.pdbx_strand_id
1 'polypeptide(L)'
;GDVGYAVSKLGEGSHPRRGLLYRTVDGLDWEWMAEFILPNDTWTASEATLRILSDDTMVALIRPDWIGVSSPPYSGWSFTQIEYALGGPNFIALPDGTLWASGRTRGDDALPRTTLARMSTTSFEPVFHLPSGGDNSYAGMVWHEGLLWMSYYSSHEGKSSIYLAKLDLSD
;
A
#
# COMPACT_ATOMS: atom_id res chain seq x y z
N GLY A 1 1.24 -24.32 7.94
CA GLY A 1 1.76 -23.92 6.63
C GLY A 1 1.50 -22.45 6.52
N ASP A 2 2.49 -21.68 6.10
CA ASP A 2 2.37 -20.22 6.06
C ASP A 2 1.43 -19.88 4.90
N VAL A 3 0.18 -19.54 5.24
CA VAL A 3 -0.88 -19.21 4.28
C VAL A 3 -0.47 -17.92 3.56
N GLY A 4 -0.45 -17.96 2.23
CA GLY A 4 -0.26 -16.77 1.39
C GLY A 4 -1.57 -16.05 1.14
N TYR A 5 -1.51 -14.72 1.01
CA TYR A 5 -2.67 -13.89 0.70
C TYR A 5 -2.35 -12.91 -0.44
N ALA A 6 -3.33 -12.66 -1.30
CA ALA A 6 -3.22 -11.70 -2.38
C ALA A 6 -4.56 -11.01 -2.65
N VAL A 7 -4.50 -9.76 -3.12
CA VAL A 7 -5.67 -9.04 -3.62
C VAL A 7 -5.59 -8.99 -5.14
N SER A 8 -6.63 -9.48 -5.80
CA SER A 8 -6.87 -9.21 -7.22
C SER A 8 -7.97 -8.17 -7.38
N LYS A 9 -8.07 -7.57 -8.57
CA LYS A 9 -9.17 -6.66 -8.91
C LYS A 9 -10.01 -7.27 -10.01
N LEU A 10 -11.33 -7.27 -9.83
CA LEU A 10 -12.24 -7.68 -10.89
C LEU A 10 -12.47 -6.51 -11.85
N GLY A 11 -12.11 -6.66 -13.11
CA GLY A 11 -12.29 -5.63 -14.15
C GLY A 11 -13.67 -5.61 -14.80
N GLU A 12 -14.49 -6.64 -14.57
CA GLU A 12 -15.73 -6.92 -15.30
C GLU A 12 -16.94 -7.07 -14.35
N GLY A 13 -18.16 -7.11 -14.90
CA GLY A 13 -19.41 -7.27 -14.13
C GLY A 13 -20.15 -5.95 -13.85
N SER A 14 -21.23 -6.01 -13.06
CA SER A 14 -22.07 -4.85 -12.72
C SER A 14 -21.42 -3.87 -11.75
N HIS A 15 -20.39 -4.33 -11.02
CA HIS A 15 -19.61 -3.54 -10.07
C HIS A 15 -18.11 -3.74 -10.35
N PRO A 16 -17.57 -3.15 -11.44
CA PRO A 16 -16.16 -3.28 -11.80
C PRO A 16 -15.28 -2.58 -10.76
N ARG A 17 -14.04 -3.03 -10.53
CA ARG A 17 -13.08 -2.49 -9.53
C ARG A 17 -13.43 -2.77 -8.06
N ARG A 18 -13.89 -4.00 -7.82
CA ARG A 18 -13.90 -4.63 -6.48
C ARG A 18 -12.55 -5.31 -6.22
N GLY A 19 -12.05 -5.18 -5.00
CA GLY A 19 -10.91 -5.97 -4.54
C GLY A 19 -11.37 -7.36 -4.13
N LEU A 20 -10.63 -8.39 -4.50
CA LEU A 20 -10.93 -9.78 -4.17
C LEU A 20 -9.74 -10.35 -3.42
N LEU A 21 -9.94 -10.68 -2.15
CA LEU A 21 -8.93 -11.36 -1.35
C LEU A 21 -8.95 -12.85 -1.70
N TYR A 22 -7.76 -13.39 -1.93
CA TYR A 22 -7.52 -14.82 -2.11
C TYR A 22 -6.53 -15.30 -1.06
N ARG A 23 -6.62 -16.58 -0.72
CA ARG A 23 -5.62 -17.31 0.06
C ARG A 23 -5.02 -18.45 -0.75
N THR A 24 -3.82 -18.88 -0.37
CA THR A 24 -3.16 -20.07 -0.91
C THR A 24 -2.33 -20.74 0.18
N VAL A 25 -2.07 -22.04 0.03
CA VAL A 25 -1.17 -22.80 0.92
C VAL A 25 0.09 -23.30 0.20
N ASP A 26 0.17 -23.13 -1.12
CA ASP A 26 1.26 -23.62 -1.97
C ASP A 26 1.74 -22.60 -3.01
N GLY A 27 1.09 -21.45 -3.13
CA GLY A 27 1.38 -20.42 -4.13
C GLY A 27 0.87 -20.73 -5.54
N LEU A 28 0.22 -21.87 -5.75
CA LEU A 28 -0.27 -22.36 -7.04
C LEU A 28 -1.79 -22.31 -7.10
N ASP A 29 -2.45 -22.91 -6.12
CA ASP A 29 -3.90 -22.96 -6.01
C ASP A 29 -4.40 -21.84 -5.09
N TRP A 30 -5.38 -21.07 -5.58
CA TRP A 30 -5.90 -19.90 -4.90
C TRP A 30 -7.39 -20.01 -4.64
N GLU A 31 -7.78 -19.81 -3.37
CA GLU A 31 -9.15 -19.85 -2.92
C GLU A 31 -9.64 -18.44 -2.63
N TRP A 32 -10.80 -18.07 -3.17
CA TRP A 32 -11.43 -16.80 -2.86
C TRP A 32 -11.87 -16.75 -1.39
N MET A 33 -11.65 -15.60 -0.75
CA MET A 33 -11.90 -15.38 0.68
C MET A 33 -12.97 -14.34 0.95
N ALA A 34 -12.79 -13.14 0.38
CA ALA A 34 -13.60 -11.98 0.70
C ALA A 34 -13.58 -10.98 -0.45
N GLU A 35 -14.59 -10.11 -0.45
CA GLU A 35 -14.67 -8.99 -1.37
C GLU A 35 -14.50 -7.67 -0.62
N PHE A 36 -13.70 -6.77 -1.18
CA PHE A 36 -13.49 -5.43 -0.66
C PHE A 36 -14.59 -4.53 -1.20
N ILE A 37 -15.69 -4.49 -0.44
CA ILE A 37 -16.82 -3.59 -0.69
C ILE A 37 -16.49 -2.26 0.02
N LEU A 38 -15.97 -1.29 -0.75
CA LEU A 38 -15.66 0.01 -0.21
C LEU A 38 -16.96 0.77 0.15
N PRO A 39 -16.96 1.60 1.20
CA PRO A 39 -18.12 2.39 1.61
C PRO A 39 -18.72 3.25 0.49
N ASN A 40 -20.01 3.56 0.62
CA ASN A 40 -20.77 4.46 -0.28
C ASN A 40 -20.81 3.99 -1.75
N ASP A 41 -20.87 2.68 -1.99
CA ASP A 41 -20.85 2.08 -3.34
C ASP A 41 -19.67 2.57 -4.19
N THR A 42 -18.51 2.73 -3.55
CA THR A 42 -17.30 3.20 -4.21
C THR A 42 -16.61 2.06 -4.94
N TRP A 43 -16.53 2.17 -6.27
CA TRP A 43 -15.95 1.15 -7.14
C TRP A 43 -14.59 1.59 -7.71
N THR A 44 -13.59 1.74 -6.84
CA THR A 44 -12.28 2.30 -7.21
C THR A 44 -11.08 1.48 -6.74
N ALA A 45 -11.30 0.36 -6.04
CA ALA A 45 -10.20 -0.49 -5.56
C ALA A 45 -9.31 -0.96 -6.72
N SER A 46 -8.00 -0.83 -6.55
CA SER A 46 -7.04 -1.22 -7.58
C SER A 46 -5.77 -1.83 -6.99
N GLU A 47 -4.61 -1.18 -7.15
CA GLU A 47 -3.35 -1.64 -6.55
C GLU A 47 -3.48 -1.67 -5.02
N ALA A 48 -3.10 -2.79 -4.41
CA ALA A 48 -3.15 -2.96 -2.96
C ALA A 48 -1.90 -3.66 -2.45
N THR A 49 -1.41 -3.21 -1.29
CA THR A 49 -0.40 -3.93 -0.51
C THR A 49 -1.06 -4.53 0.72
N LEU A 50 -0.76 -5.79 1.04
CA LEU A 50 -1.18 -6.46 2.27
C LEU A 50 -0.01 -6.65 3.23
N ARG A 51 -0.25 -6.51 4.53
CA ARG A 51 0.62 -6.99 5.61
C ARG A 51 -0.24 -7.59 6.72
N ILE A 52 0.25 -8.66 7.35
CA ILE A 52 -0.30 -9.17 8.61
C ILE A 52 0.60 -8.64 9.72
N LEU A 53 0.00 -7.96 10.69
CA LEU A 53 0.70 -7.39 11.84
C LEU A 53 0.93 -8.45 12.93
N SER A 54 1.68 -8.10 13.97
CA SER A 54 2.03 -9.02 15.07
C SER A 54 0.84 -9.46 15.93
N ASP A 55 -0.30 -8.76 15.84
CA ASP A 55 -1.56 -9.08 16.49
C ASP A 55 -2.52 -9.86 15.57
N ASP A 56 -2.01 -10.41 14.46
CA ASP A 56 -2.73 -11.07 13.39
C ASP A 56 -3.72 -10.17 12.62
N THR A 57 -3.73 -8.87 12.85
CA THR A 57 -4.54 -7.96 12.01
C THR A 57 -3.95 -7.87 10.61
N MET A 58 -4.76 -8.19 9.59
CA MET A 58 -4.39 -7.91 8.20
C MET A 58 -4.76 -6.47 7.86
N VAL A 59 -3.78 -5.73 7.35
CA VAL A 59 -3.93 -4.36 6.87
C VAL A 59 -3.72 -4.33 5.36
N ALA A 60 -4.57 -3.59 4.65
CA ALA A 60 -4.48 -3.33 3.23
C ALA A 60 -4.35 -1.84 2.96
N LEU A 61 -3.29 -1.39 2.28
CA LEU A 61 -3.21 -0.03 1.73
C LEU A 61 -3.58 -0.10 0.25
N ILE A 62 -4.70 0.52 -0.11
CA ILE A 62 -5.41 0.30 -1.37
C ILE A 62 -5.54 1.62 -2.14
N ARG A 63 -5.15 1.61 -3.40
CA ARG A 63 -5.35 2.71 -4.34
C ARG A 63 -6.83 2.83 -4.73
N PRO A 64 -7.41 4.04 -4.80
CA PRO A 64 -6.75 5.34 -4.69
C PRO A 64 -6.42 5.80 -3.28
N ASP A 65 -7.26 5.56 -2.28
CA ASP A 65 -7.19 6.32 -1.03
C ASP A 65 -7.85 5.57 0.13
N TRP A 66 -7.59 4.27 0.27
CA TRP A 66 -8.23 3.44 1.29
C TRP A 66 -7.22 2.65 2.12
N ILE A 67 -7.49 2.56 3.42
CA ILE A 67 -6.90 1.57 4.32
C ILE A 67 -8.00 0.60 4.73
N GLY A 68 -7.76 -0.70 4.51
CA GLY A 68 -8.64 -1.78 4.96
C GLY A 68 -8.01 -2.53 6.12
N VAL A 69 -8.82 -2.96 7.09
CA VAL A 69 -8.39 -3.84 8.17
C VAL A 69 -9.34 -5.02 8.37
N SER A 70 -8.78 -6.16 8.74
CA SER A 70 -9.53 -7.36 9.07
C SER A 70 -8.77 -8.24 10.05
N SER A 71 -9.46 -8.77 11.05
CA SER A 71 -8.93 -9.82 11.94
C SER A 71 -9.23 -11.21 11.36
N PRO A 72 -8.52 -12.28 11.80
CA PRO A 72 -8.85 -13.64 11.40
C PRO A 72 -10.34 -13.96 11.64
N PRO A 73 -11.02 -14.68 10.72
CA PRO A 73 -10.49 -15.39 9.56
C PRO A 73 -10.42 -14.54 8.27
N TYR A 74 -10.33 -13.21 8.37
CA TYR A 74 -10.21 -12.26 7.27
C TYR A 74 -11.41 -12.15 6.34
N SER A 75 -12.59 -12.55 6.82
CA SER A 75 -13.85 -12.50 6.07
C SER A 75 -14.61 -11.18 6.22
N GLY A 76 -14.33 -10.40 7.27
CA GLY A 76 -15.01 -9.14 7.58
C GLY A 76 -14.04 -7.97 7.55
N TRP A 77 -14.28 -6.98 6.68
CA TRP A 77 -13.38 -5.86 6.46
C TRP A 77 -14.01 -4.54 6.89
N SER A 78 -13.20 -3.69 7.51
CA SER A 78 -13.50 -2.28 7.73
C SER A 78 -12.57 -1.42 6.88
N PHE A 79 -13.12 -0.39 6.24
CA PHE A 79 -12.36 0.49 5.35
C PHE A 79 -12.43 1.94 5.83
N THR A 80 -11.29 2.61 5.81
CA THR A 80 -11.14 4.04 6.10
C THR A 80 -10.59 4.73 4.87
N GLN A 81 -11.27 5.79 4.41
CA GLN A 81 -10.75 6.64 3.35
C GLN A 81 -9.70 7.59 3.93
N ILE A 82 -8.57 7.74 3.26
CA ILE A 82 -7.52 8.71 3.61
C ILE A 82 -7.63 9.96 2.74
N GLU A 83 -7.02 11.06 3.18
CA GLU A 83 -7.13 12.37 2.50
C GLU A 83 -6.26 12.47 1.23
N TYR A 84 -5.43 11.46 0.96
CA TYR A 84 -4.46 11.48 -0.12
C TYR A 84 -4.76 10.41 -1.15
N ALA A 85 -4.92 10.83 -2.41
CA ALA A 85 -4.88 9.92 -3.54
C ALA A 85 -3.45 9.38 -3.74
N LEU A 86 -3.32 8.06 -3.73
CA LEU A 86 -2.11 7.30 -3.88
C LEU A 86 -2.03 6.65 -5.27
N GLY A 87 -0.81 6.45 -5.75
CA GLY A 87 -0.50 5.48 -6.81
C GLY A 87 0.66 4.57 -6.38
N GLY A 88 0.63 3.30 -6.74
CA GLY A 88 1.65 2.33 -6.33
C GLY A 88 1.87 2.25 -4.82
N PRO A 89 0.80 2.08 -4.00
CA PRO A 89 0.91 2.05 -2.55
C PRO A 89 1.74 0.85 -2.07
N ASN A 90 2.65 1.09 -1.13
CA ASN A 90 3.35 0.06 -0.37
C ASN A 90 3.52 0.52 1.08
N PHE A 91 3.68 -0.41 2.01
CA PHE A 91 3.99 -0.09 3.40
C PHE A 91 4.74 -1.24 4.08
N ILE A 92 5.35 -0.93 5.21
CA ILE A 92 6.12 -1.85 6.04
C ILE A 92 5.84 -1.60 7.52
N ALA A 93 5.80 -2.68 8.30
CA ALA A 93 5.88 -2.62 9.75
C ALA A 93 7.34 -2.73 10.17
N LEU A 94 7.81 -1.79 10.99
CA LEU A 94 9.17 -1.81 11.53
C LEU A 94 9.24 -2.67 12.80
N PRO A 95 10.45 -3.03 13.28
CA PRO A 95 10.59 -3.87 14.48
C PRO A 95 9.99 -3.28 15.76
N ASP A 96 9.85 -1.96 15.83
CA ASP A 96 9.21 -1.25 16.95
C ASP A 96 7.67 -1.23 16.86
N GLY A 97 7.09 -1.83 15.82
CA GLY A 97 5.65 -1.89 15.58
C GLY A 97 5.09 -0.68 14.83
N THR A 98 5.91 0.33 14.51
CA THR A 98 5.44 1.48 13.71
C THR A 98 5.21 1.09 12.26
N LEU A 99 4.26 1.76 11.60
CA LEU A 99 3.98 1.56 10.18
C LEU A 99 4.46 2.76 9.37
N TRP A 100 5.18 2.48 8.30
CA TRP A 100 5.61 3.47 7.32
C TRP A 100 5.11 3.08 5.94
N ALA A 101 4.54 4.04 5.24
CA ALA A 101 3.95 3.86 3.94
C ALA A 101 4.65 4.71 2.89
N SER A 102 4.49 4.30 1.64
CA SER A 102 4.91 5.05 0.49
C SER A 102 3.91 4.94 -0.65
N GLY A 103 3.82 6.00 -1.42
CA GLY A 103 3.01 6.04 -2.64
C GLY A 103 3.27 7.33 -3.41
N ARG A 104 2.71 7.40 -4.62
CA ARG A 104 2.67 8.64 -5.39
C ARG A 104 1.55 9.50 -4.85
N THR A 105 1.89 10.61 -4.20
CA THR A 105 0.92 11.64 -3.83
C THR A 105 1.09 12.87 -4.73
N ARG A 106 0.19 13.85 -4.58
CA ARG A 106 0.36 15.19 -5.15
C ARG A 106 0.28 16.21 -4.03
N GLY A 107 1.21 17.16 -4.00
CA GLY A 107 1.15 18.30 -3.09
C GLY A 107 0.24 19.40 -3.62
N ASP A 108 0.24 20.55 -2.94
CA ASP A 108 -0.55 21.73 -3.32
C ASP A 108 -0.19 22.28 -4.70
N ASP A 109 1.05 22.06 -5.15
CA ASP A 109 1.53 22.37 -6.50
C ASP A 109 1.02 21.40 -7.58
N ALA A 110 0.19 20.42 -7.19
CA ALA A 110 -0.34 19.34 -8.00
C ALA A 110 0.72 18.43 -8.67
N LEU A 111 2.00 18.56 -8.28
CA LEU A 111 3.10 17.79 -8.85
C LEU A 111 3.16 16.40 -8.20
N PRO A 112 3.34 15.32 -8.99
CA PRO A 112 3.45 13.97 -8.46
C PRO A 112 4.78 13.77 -7.74
N ARG A 113 4.74 13.28 -6.50
CA ARG A 113 5.93 13.02 -5.68
C ARG A 113 5.88 11.60 -5.11
N THR A 114 7.05 10.96 -5.04
CA THR A 114 7.22 9.74 -4.26
C THR A 114 7.34 10.16 -2.80
N THR A 115 6.37 9.73 -2.00
CA THR A 115 6.16 10.25 -0.65
C THR A 115 6.36 9.15 0.36
N LEU A 116 7.18 9.40 1.38
CA LEU A 116 7.23 8.63 2.61
C LEU A 116 6.24 9.24 3.60
N ALA A 117 5.48 8.37 4.27
CA ALA A 117 4.45 8.76 5.22
C ALA A 117 4.50 7.89 6.48
N ARG A 118 4.19 8.49 7.63
CA ARG A 118 3.77 7.76 8.82
C ARG A 118 2.38 7.19 8.54
N MET A 119 2.16 5.94 8.93
CA MET A 119 0.89 5.25 8.71
C MET A 119 0.35 4.71 10.03
N SER A 120 -0.97 4.66 10.15
CA SER A 120 -1.66 3.81 11.11
C SER A 120 -2.67 2.92 10.37
N THR A 121 -3.46 2.15 11.10
CA THR A 121 -4.56 1.37 10.51
C THR A 121 -5.69 2.23 9.94
N THR A 122 -5.68 3.55 10.18
CA THR A 122 -6.73 4.47 9.73
C THR A 122 -6.20 5.79 9.17
N SER A 123 -4.89 6.03 9.18
CA SER A 123 -4.29 7.29 8.74
C SER A 123 -3.05 7.10 7.87
N PHE A 124 -2.81 8.09 7.01
CA PHE A 124 -1.63 8.24 6.18
C PHE A 124 -1.18 9.69 6.25
N GLU A 125 -0.02 9.95 6.83
CA GLU A 125 0.51 11.29 7.07
C GLU A 125 1.85 11.47 6.34
N PRO A 126 1.89 12.20 5.21
CA PRO A 126 3.12 12.53 4.51
C PRO A 126 4.15 13.19 5.43
N VAL A 127 5.37 12.64 5.46
CA VAL A 127 6.49 13.20 6.26
C VAL A 127 7.59 13.75 5.35
N PHE A 128 7.85 13.08 4.22
CA PHE A 128 8.96 13.45 3.36
C PHE A 128 8.67 13.11 1.88
N HIS A 129 9.12 13.97 0.97
CA HIS A 129 9.11 13.70 -0.46
C HIS A 129 10.52 13.36 -0.93
N LEU A 130 10.68 12.16 -1.48
CA LEU A 130 11.95 11.76 -2.09
C LEU A 130 12.24 12.59 -3.35
N PRO A 131 13.51 12.79 -3.73
CA PRO A 131 13.88 13.35 -5.02
C PRO A 131 13.20 12.56 -6.15
N SER A 132 12.15 13.16 -6.71
CA SER A 132 11.24 12.52 -7.64
C SER A 132 10.44 13.55 -8.42
N GLY A 133 9.92 13.15 -9.57
CA GLY A 133 9.19 14.01 -10.49
C GLY A 133 8.87 13.27 -11.79
N GLY A 134 8.03 13.89 -12.63
CA GLY A 134 7.47 13.26 -13.81
C GLY A 134 6.70 11.98 -13.45
N ASP A 135 6.96 10.88 -14.16
CA ASP A 135 6.41 9.57 -13.78
C ASP A 135 7.30 8.93 -12.71
N ASN A 136 6.72 8.55 -11.56
CA ASN A 136 7.47 8.13 -10.38
C ASN A 136 6.67 7.27 -9.40
N SER A 137 7.36 6.77 -8.36
CA SER A 137 6.87 6.01 -7.19
C SER A 137 7.04 4.49 -7.29
N TYR A 138 6.00 3.72 -6.94
CA TYR A 138 6.00 2.26 -6.82
C TYR A 138 7.17 1.77 -5.97
N ALA A 139 7.25 2.31 -4.75
CA ALA A 139 8.37 2.04 -3.88
C ALA A 139 8.37 0.58 -3.39
N GLY A 140 9.51 -0.09 -3.50
CA GLY A 140 9.87 -1.25 -2.69
C GLY A 140 10.48 -0.77 -1.37
N MET A 141 10.12 -1.42 -0.26
CA MET A 141 10.53 -1.00 1.09
C MET A 141 11.07 -2.20 1.87
N VAL A 142 12.23 -2.05 2.49
CA VAL A 142 12.81 -3.05 3.39
C VAL A 142 13.51 -2.37 4.57
N TRP A 143 13.35 -2.93 5.77
CA TRP A 143 14.11 -2.53 6.94
C TRP A 143 15.42 -3.31 7.00
N HIS A 144 16.55 -2.62 6.99
CA HIS A 144 17.86 -3.26 6.94
C HIS A 144 18.91 -2.42 7.67
N GLU A 145 19.66 -3.05 8.59
CA GLU A 145 20.73 -2.42 9.38
C GLU A 145 20.31 -1.13 10.10
N GLY A 146 19.08 -1.11 10.65
CA GLY A 146 18.56 0.05 11.37
C GLY A 146 18.11 1.21 10.48
N LEU A 147 18.01 0.99 9.16
CA LEU A 147 17.59 1.99 8.19
C LEU A 147 16.42 1.47 7.35
N LEU A 148 15.57 2.39 6.90
CA LEU A 148 14.57 2.12 5.88
C LEU A 148 15.23 2.28 4.50
N TRP A 149 15.30 1.19 3.76
CA TRP A 149 15.75 1.20 2.37
C TRP A 149 14.54 1.24 1.45
N MET A 150 14.52 2.21 0.55
CA MET A 150 13.45 2.41 -0.41
C MET A 150 13.98 2.43 -1.83
N SER A 151 13.58 1.45 -2.64
CA SER A 151 13.78 1.49 -4.09
C SER A 151 12.56 2.09 -4.77
N TYR A 152 12.69 3.05 -5.67
CA TYR A 152 11.55 3.65 -6.36
C TYR A 152 11.95 4.09 -7.77
N TYR A 153 11.00 4.15 -8.70
CA TYR A 153 11.30 4.71 -10.02
C TYR A 153 10.98 6.20 -10.06
N SER A 154 11.70 6.94 -10.91
CA SER A 154 11.35 8.32 -11.25
C SER A 154 11.96 8.75 -12.58
N SER A 155 11.31 9.71 -13.25
CA SER A 155 11.82 10.35 -14.47
C SER A 155 12.35 11.78 -14.27
N HIS A 156 12.61 12.23 -13.04
CA HIS A 156 13.01 13.62 -12.74
C HIS A 156 14.35 14.04 -13.34
N GLU A 157 15.23 13.08 -13.66
CA GLU A 157 16.52 13.32 -14.34
C GLU A 157 16.41 13.13 -15.87
N GLY A 158 15.21 13.23 -16.44
CA GLY A 158 14.95 13.20 -17.89
C GLY A 158 14.64 11.82 -18.48
N LYS A 159 15.01 10.73 -17.81
CA LYS A 159 14.67 9.34 -18.16
C LYS A 159 14.17 8.60 -16.92
N SER A 160 13.23 7.68 -17.11
CA SER A 160 12.82 6.75 -16.04
C SER A 160 13.99 5.86 -15.61
N SER A 161 14.35 5.97 -14.34
CA SER A 161 15.41 5.21 -13.67
C SER A 161 14.91 4.71 -12.32
N ILE A 162 15.58 3.68 -11.77
CA ILE A 162 15.35 3.22 -10.40
C ILE A 162 16.37 3.88 -9.49
N TYR A 163 15.90 4.46 -8.39
CA TYR A 163 16.70 5.09 -7.35
C TYR A 163 16.59 4.27 -6.06
N LEU A 164 17.60 4.40 -5.20
CA LEU A 164 17.62 3.83 -3.86
C LEU A 164 17.86 4.94 -2.85
N ALA A 165 16.97 5.08 -1.88
CA ALA A 165 17.15 5.91 -0.71
C ALA A 165 17.38 5.03 0.52
N LYS A 166 18.28 5.46 1.41
CA LYS A 166 18.46 4.89 2.75
C LYS A 166 18.13 5.99 3.74
N LEU A 167 17.15 5.73 4.59
CA LEU A 167 16.54 6.72 5.46
C LEU A 167 16.75 6.29 6.90
N ASP A 168 17.34 7.19 7.68
CA ASP A 168 17.28 7.11 9.12
C ASP A 168 15.96 7.70 9.59
N LEU A 169 15.25 6.97 10.43
CA LEU A 169 13.93 7.36 10.95
C LEU A 169 13.98 7.69 12.44
N SER A 170 15.17 7.71 13.05
CA SER A 170 15.35 8.25 14.40
C SER A 170 15.12 9.76 14.40
N ASP A 171 14.52 10.28 15.48
CA ASP A 171 14.41 11.71 15.74
C ASP A 171 15.78 12.39 15.97
#